data_AF-A0A7J6WL49-F1
#
_entry.id   AF-A0A7J6WL49-F1
#
_cell.length_a   1.000
_cell.length_b   1.000
_cell.length_c   1.000
_cell.angle_alpha   90.00
_cell.angle_beta   90.00
_cell.angle_gamma   90.00
#
_symmetry.space_group_name_H-M   'P 1'
#
loop_
_entity.id
_entity.type
_entity.pdbx_description
1 polymer ?
#
loop_
_entity_poly.entity_id
_entity_poly.type
_entity_poly.pdbx_seq_one_letter_code
_entity_poly.pdbx_strand_id
1 'polypeptide(L)'
;MTRFFSNLLYLSIFFSLLLSTISNNNNTTTVYEILTQYGLPSGLLPDSVTDYTFDLETGKFTVALPKPCYIHFDYLVYYDKKITGTLKIGSITNLQGIEVKKLFLWLDVDEIRVDLPPSDSIYFKVGFINKKLDVDQFQTVHSCKDNELGFPSLLKVPTATRELPTLLTE
;
A
#
# COMPACT_ATOMS: atom_id res chain seq x y z
N MET A 1 47.81 24.29 32.13
CA MET A 1 47.13 24.77 30.91
C MET A 1 47.25 23.80 29.73
N THR A 2 48.40 23.20 29.47
CA THR A 2 48.67 22.33 28.30
C THR A 2 47.88 21.01 28.23
N ARG A 3 47.56 20.39 29.37
CA ARG A 3 46.78 19.13 29.40
C ARG A 3 45.30 19.28 29.04
N PHE A 4 44.75 20.48 29.22
CA PHE A 4 43.36 20.80 28.87
C PHE A 4 43.18 20.88 27.35
N PHE A 5 44.15 21.51 26.66
CA PHE A 5 44.18 21.59 25.20
C PHE A 5 44.36 20.22 24.53
N SER A 6 45.16 19.33 25.13
CA SER A 6 45.38 17.97 24.63
C SER A 6 44.10 17.13 24.65
N ASN A 7 43.32 17.19 25.73
CA ASN A 7 42.05 16.44 25.84
C ASN A 7 40.95 17.00 24.90
N LEU A 8 40.95 18.31 24.66
CA LEU A 8 40.04 18.94 23.70
C LEU A 8 40.34 18.48 22.26
N LEU A 9 41.63 18.34 21.92
CA LEU A 9 42.09 17.88 20.61
C LEU A 9 41.74 16.41 20.36
N TYR A 10 41.83 15.56 21.39
CA TYR A 10 41.41 14.16 21.29
C TYR A 10 39.89 14.00 21.10
N LEU A 11 39.09 14.82 21.77
CA LEU A 11 37.63 14.81 21.62
C LEU A 11 37.19 15.21 20.20
N SER A 12 37.85 16.21 19.61
CA SER A 12 37.53 16.67 18.26
C SER A 12 37.91 15.65 17.18
N ILE A 13 39.02 14.93 17.38
CA ILE A 13 39.44 13.84 16.48
C ILE A 13 38.46 12.65 16.59
N PHE A 14 38.00 12.32 17.80
CA PHE A 14 37.02 11.25 18.00
C PHE A 14 35.66 11.58 17.37
N PHE A 15 35.23 12.85 17.45
CA PHE A 15 33.97 13.31 16.85
C PHE A 15 34.02 13.32 15.31
N SER A 16 35.17 13.63 14.71
CA SER A 16 35.34 13.61 13.25
C SER A 16 35.45 12.19 12.68
N LEU A 17 36.01 11.24 13.45
CA LEU A 17 35.97 9.80 13.12
C LEU A 17 34.54 9.22 13.14
N LEU A 18 33.69 9.69 14.05
CA LEU A 18 32.27 9.30 14.13
C LEU A 18 31.43 9.79 12.94
N LEU A 19 31.81 10.89 12.30
CA LEU A 19 31.08 11.45 11.16
C LEU A 19 31.35 10.74 9.83
N SER A 20 32.38 9.90 9.75
CA SER A 20 32.91 9.36 8.49
C SER A 20 32.18 8.12 7.96
N THR A 21 31.09 7.67 8.60
CA THR A 21 30.44 6.38 8.28
C THR A 21 29.06 6.47 7.62
N ILE A 22 28.59 7.64 7.19
CA ILE A 22 27.36 7.73 6.40
C ILE A 22 27.67 7.34 4.95
N SER A 23 27.83 6.04 4.71
CA SER A 23 27.78 5.46 3.37
C SER A 23 26.33 5.57 2.89
N ASN A 24 26.06 6.57 2.06
CA ASN A 24 24.78 6.73 1.39
C ASN A 24 24.65 5.64 0.32
N ASN A 25 24.28 4.44 0.77
CA ASN A 25 23.86 3.38 -0.13
C ASN A 25 22.53 3.84 -0.74
N ASN A 26 22.59 4.32 -1.98
CA ASN A 26 21.41 4.69 -2.77
C ASN A 26 20.63 3.43 -3.18
N ASN A 27 20.24 2.61 -2.21
CA ASN A 27 19.25 1.58 -2.40
C ASN A 27 17.90 2.31 -2.44
N THR A 28 17.32 2.45 -3.62
CA THR A 28 15.97 3.01 -3.77
C THR A 28 14.99 2.01 -3.16
N THR A 29 14.69 2.20 -1.87
CA THR A 29 13.70 1.40 -1.14
C THR A 29 12.38 1.49 -1.90
N THR A 30 11.65 0.38 -2.08
CA THR A 30 10.33 0.45 -2.71
C THR A 30 9.29 0.97 -1.71
N VAL A 31 8.13 1.46 -2.19
CA VAL A 31 7.04 1.84 -1.28
C VAL A 31 6.61 0.67 -0.38
N TYR A 32 6.63 -0.56 -0.92
CA TYR A 32 6.27 -1.78 -0.20
C TYR A 32 7.24 -2.11 0.94
N GLU A 33 8.54 -1.87 0.71
CA GLU A 33 9.58 -2.00 1.72
C GLU A 33 9.44 -0.94 2.82
N ILE A 34 9.12 0.31 2.45
CA ILE A 34 8.86 1.38 3.43
C ILE A 34 7.66 1.02 4.32
N LEU A 35 6.56 0.53 3.75
CA LEU A 35 5.41 0.07 4.55
C LEU A 35 5.85 -0.99 5.58
N THR A 36 6.62 -1.98 5.13
CA THR A 36 7.13 -3.07 5.96
C THR A 36 8.06 -2.56 7.08
N GLN A 37 8.94 -1.61 6.77
CA GLN A 37 9.84 -0.98 7.74
C GLN A 37 9.08 -0.25 8.85
N TYR A 38 7.92 0.32 8.52
CA TYR A 38 7.02 0.95 9.49
C TYR A 38 6.01 -0.04 10.09
N GLY A 39 6.17 -1.35 9.89
CA GLY A 39 5.35 -2.38 10.53
C GLY A 39 3.98 -2.58 9.90
N LEU A 40 3.79 -2.18 8.65
CA LEU A 40 2.57 -2.38 7.89
C LEU A 40 2.79 -3.40 6.75
N PRO A 41 1.76 -4.19 6.39
CA PRO A 41 1.88 -5.14 5.29
C PRO A 41 2.15 -4.44 3.95
N SER A 42 2.97 -5.08 3.11
CA SER A 42 3.31 -4.59 1.77
C SER A 42 2.11 -4.58 0.81
N GLY A 43 1.17 -5.51 0.97
CA GLY A 43 -0.01 -5.67 0.12
C GLY A 43 -1.15 -4.67 0.35
N LEU A 44 -0.92 -3.61 1.13
CA LEU A 44 -1.87 -2.50 1.27
C LEU A 44 -2.03 -1.68 -0.02
N LEU A 45 -1.01 -1.69 -0.88
CA LEU A 45 -0.98 -0.97 -2.15
C LEU A 45 -0.99 -1.95 -3.34
N PRO A 46 -1.58 -1.56 -4.50
CA PRO A 46 -1.57 -2.39 -5.71
C PRO A 46 -0.15 -2.55 -6.27
N ASP A 47 0.09 -3.55 -7.11
CA ASP A 47 1.36 -3.73 -7.86
C ASP A 47 1.64 -2.65 -8.91
N SER A 48 0.60 -1.92 -9.33
CA SER A 48 0.65 -0.91 -10.40
C SER A 48 1.29 0.42 -10.00
N VAL A 49 2.00 0.49 -8.87
CA VAL A 49 2.67 1.72 -8.43
C VAL A 49 3.76 2.11 -9.44
N THR A 50 3.66 3.32 -9.97
CA THR A 50 4.62 3.86 -10.95
C THR A 50 5.67 4.76 -10.32
N ASP A 51 5.30 5.49 -9.27
CA ASP A 51 6.20 6.40 -8.57
C ASP A 51 5.72 6.59 -7.13
N TYR A 52 6.64 6.95 -6.24
CA TYR A 52 6.32 7.29 -4.87
C TYR A 52 7.29 8.33 -4.30
N THR A 53 6.79 9.14 -3.36
CA THR A 53 7.60 10.04 -2.55
C THR A 53 7.34 9.77 -1.08
N PHE A 54 8.38 9.91 -0.26
CA PHE A 54 8.29 9.77 1.18
C PHE A 54 9.20 10.80 1.86
N ASP A 55 8.62 11.57 2.77
CA ASP A 55 9.33 12.53 3.61
C ASP A 55 9.60 11.90 4.97
N LEU A 56 10.89 11.68 5.27
CA LEU A 56 11.36 11.07 6.51
C LEU A 56 11.11 11.94 7.76
N GLU A 57 11.05 13.26 7.61
CA GLU A 57 10.85 14.19 8.73
C GLU A 57 9.38 14.28 9.11
N THR A 58 8.50 14.37 8.11
CA THR A 58 7.05 14.52 8.35
C THR A 58 6.28 13.20 8.33
N GLY A 59 6.84 12.14 7.76
CA GLY A 59 6.17 10.86 7.52
C GLY A 59 5.16 10.92 6.36
N LYS A 60 5.07 12.05 5.64
CA LYS A 60 4.12 12.18 4.53
C LYS A 60 4.58 11.37 3.33
N PHE A 61 3.64 10.67 2.70
CA PHE A 61 3.90 9.96 1.45
C PHE A 61 2.91 10.35 0.36
N THR A 62 3.34 10.19 -0.88
CA THR A 62 2.48 10.20 -2.06
C THR A 62 2.83 8.99 -2.92
N VAL A 63 1.81 8.32 -3.45
CA VAL A 63 1.95 7.20 -4.38
C VAL A 63 1.19 7.55 -5.64
N ALA A 64 1.82 7.31 -6.80
CA ALA A 64 1.24 7.55 -8.11
C ALA A 64 0.97 6.24 -8.85
N LEU A 65 -0.26 6.08 -9.33
CA LEU A 65 -0.70 5.00 -10.21
C LEU A 65 -0.93 5.57 -11.63
N PRO A 66 -0.72 4.77 -12.69
CA PRO A 66 -0.91 5.22 -14.07
C PRO A 66 -2.39 5.48 -14.38
N LYS A 67 -3.28 4.75 -13.70
CA LYS A 67 -4.73 4.82 -13.83
C LYS A 67 -5.38 4.43 -12.48
N PRO A 68 -6.67 4.76 -12.27
CA PRO A 68 -7.38 4.27 -11.10
C PRO A 68 -7.41 2.74 -11.12
N CYS A 69 -7.42 2.15 -9.93
CA CYS A 69 -7.21 0.73 -9.76
C CYS A 69 -8.28 0.10 -8.88
N TYR A 70 -8.76 -1.08 -9.28
CA TYR A 70 -9.71 -1.85 -8.50
C TYR A 70 -9.10 -3.17 -8.04
N ILE A 71 -9.23 -3.47 -6.75
CA ILE A 71 -8.85 -4.77 -6.19
C ILE A 71 -10.05 -5.36 -5.47
N HIS A 72 -10.30 -6.66 -5.71
CA HIS A 72 -11.32 -7.42 -5.00
C HIS A 72 -10.66 -8.21 -3.86
N PHE A 73 -10.91 -7.79 -2.63
CA PHE A 73 -10.73 -8.59 -1.43
C PHE A 73 -12.09 -9.21 -1.06
N ASP A 74 -12.45 -9.22 0.22
CA ASP A 74 -13.83 -9.48 0.68
C ASP A 74 -14.81 -8.40 0.20
N TYR A 75 -14.28 -7.21 -0.13
CA TYR A 75 -15.01 -6.08 -0.70
C TYR A 75 -14.23 -5.52 -1.88
N LEU A 76 -14.91 -4.77 -2.74
CA LEU A 76 -14.28 -4.02 -3.81
C LEU A 76 -13.62 -2.77 -3.25
N VAL A 77 -12.32 -2.64 -3.47
CA VAL A 77 -11.50 -1.49 -3.07
C VAL A 77 -11.09 -0.74 -4.33
N TYR A 78 -11.32 0.56 -4.31
CA TYR A 78 -10.90 1.52 -5.32
C TYR A 78 -9.68 2.29 -4.82
N TYR A 79 -8.70 2.44 -5.70
CA TYR A 79 -7.52 3.28 -5.51
C TYR A 79 -7.50 4.34 -6.59
N ASP A 80 -7.39 5.60 -6.18
CA ASP A 80 -7.23 6.72 -7.10
C ASP A 80 -5.81 6.74 -7.69
N LYS A 81 -5.61 7.52 -8.76
CA LYS A 81 -4.30 7.73 -9.40
C LYS A 81 -3.26 8.30 -8.44
N LYS A 82 -3.71 9.03 -7.42
CA LYS A 82 -2.84 9.63 -6.41
C LYS A 82 -3.34 9.26 -5.03
N ILE A 83 -2.51 8.54 -4.28
CA ILE A 83 -2.78 8.16 -2.90
C ILE A 83 -1.85 8.97 -2.02
N THR A 84 -2.36 9.55 -0.94
CA THR A 84 -1.55 10.32 0.01
C THR A 84 -1.88 9.93 1.43
N GLY A 85 -0.91 10.06 2.33
CA GLY A 85 -1.13 9.84 3.75
C GLY A 85 0.08 10.23 4.58
N THR A 86 -0.04 10.02 5.88
CA THR A 86 1.07 10.17 6.84
C THR A 86 1.35 8.82 7.47
N LEU A 87 2.51 8.25 7.16
CA LEU A 87 3.00 6.99 7.65
C LEU A 87 3.68 7.19 9.01
N LYS A 88 3.32 6.33 9.96
CA LYS A 88 3.92 6.21 11.28
C LYS A 88 4.10 4.73 11.59
N ILE A 89 4.83 4.42 12.65
CA ILE A 89 5.04 3.04 13.10
C ILE A 89 3.67 2.41 13.39
N GLY A 90 3.36 1.35 12.66
CA GLY A 90 2.12 0.59 12.72
C GLY A 90 0.88 1.30 12.17
N SER A 91 0.99 2.46 11.51
CA SER A 91 -0.22 3.18 11.05
C SER A 91 -0.02 4.13 9.87
N ILE A 92 -1.09 4.33 9.10
CA ILE A 92 -1.25 5.38 8.11
C ILE A 92 -2.44 6.23 8.54
N THR A 93 -2.26 7.54 8.62
CA THR A 93 -3.29 8.53 8.98
C THR A 93 -3.45 9.58 7.90
N ASN A 94 -4.58 10.29 7.89
CA ASN A 94 -4.91 11.28 6.84
C ASN A 94 -4.83 10.67 5.43
N LEU A 95 -5.26 9.42 5.31
CA LEU A 95 -5.21 8.67 4.06
C LEU A 95 -6.27 9.20 3.10
N GLN A 96 -5.87 9.37 1.84
CA GLN A 96 -6.75 9.83 0.75
C GLN A 96 -6.47 9.02 -0.51
N GLY A 97 -7.50 8.85 -1.34
CA GLY A 97 -7.41 8.12 -2.61
C GLY A 97 -7.63 6.61 -2.47
N ILE A 98 -8.20 6.15 -1.35
CA ILE A 98 -8.61 4.75 -1.17
C ILE A 98 -10.06 4.73 -0.67
N GLU A 99 -10.92 4.03 -1.40
CA GLU A 99 -12.33 3.89 -1.09
C GLU A 99 -12.74 2.42 -1.11
N VAL A 100 -13.70 2.05 -0.26
CA VAL A 100 -14.29 0.71 -0.27
C VAL A 100 -15.77 0.79 -0.62
N LYS A 101 -16.24 -0.17 -1.43
CA LYS A 101 -17.64 -0.23 -1.83
C LYS A 101 -18.47 -1.01 -0.81
N LYS A 102 -19.54 -0.40 -0.31
CA LYS A 102 -20.49 -1.03 0.62
C LYS A 102 -21.91 -0.56 0.36
N LEU A 103 -22.86 -1.51 0.22
CA LEU A 103 -24.29 -1.22 0.02
C LEU A 103 -24.53 -0.12 -1.04
N PHE A 104 -23.86 -0.25 -2.19
CA PHE A 104 -23.91 0.69 -3.32
C PHE A 104 -23.25 2.06 -3.11
N LEU A 105 -22.65 2.33 -1.94
CA LEU A 105 -21.93 3.57 -1.64
C LEU A 105 -20.41 3.32 -1.59
N TRP A 106 -19.65 4.32 -2.00
CA TRP A 106 -18.21 4.38 -1.79
C TRP A 106 -17.92 5.11 -0.48
N LEU A 107 -17.02 4.56 0.32
CA LEU A 107 -16.65 5.10 1.62
C LEU A 107 -15.12 5.23 1.69
N ASP A 108 -14.65 6.41 2.09
CA ASP A 108 -13.23 6.69 2.26
C ASP A 108 -12.60 5.84 3.37
N VAL A 109 -11.36 5.43 3.14
CA VAL A 109 -10.49 4.85 4.16
C VAL A 109 -9.56 5.96 4.68
N ASP A 110 -9.82 6.46 5.88
CA ASP A 110 -9.09 7.59 6.46
C ASP A 110 -7.82 7.17 7.22
N GLU A 111 -7.81 5.94 7.74
CA GLU A 111 -6.75 5.43 8.60
C GLU A 111 -6.60 3.91 8.48
N ILE A 112 -5.37 3.43 8.51
CA ILE A 112 -5.02 2.00 8.58
C ILE A 112 -4.05 1.83 9.74
N ARG A 113 -4.26 0.85 10.61
CA ARG A 113 -3.34 0.57 11.72
C ARG A 113 -3.29 -0.91 12.08
N VAL A 114 -2.17 -1.34 12.65
CA VAL A 114 -2.00 -2.66 13.27
C VAL A 114 -1.82 -2.50 14.77
N ASP A 115 -2.03 -3.57 15.53
CA ASP A 115 -1.63 -3.58 16.94
C ASP A 115 -0.10 -3.69 17.06
N LEU A 116 0.48 -3.15 18.13
CA LEU A 116 1.92 -3.22 18.40
C LEU A 116 2.15 -3.89 19.78
N PRO A 117 2.93 -4.99 19.87
CA PRO A 117 3.62 -5.68 18.77
C PRO A 117 2.65 -6.27 17.74
N PRO A 118 3.09 -6.47 16.47
CA PRO A 118 2.22 -6.94 15.39
C PRO A 118 1.41 -8.17 15.79
N SER A 119 0.09 -8.04 15.69
CA SER A 119 -0.86 -9.13 15.87
C SER A 119 -1.38 -9.61 14.52
N ASP A 120 -2.22 -10.63 14.53
CA ASP A 120 -2.90 -11.16 13.34
C ASP A 120 -4.08 -10.25 12.90
N SER A 121 -4.00 -8.95 13.19
CA SER A 121 -5.13 -8.04 13.01
C SER A 121 -4.71 -6.66 12.53
N ILE A 122 -5.46 -6.19 11.55
CA ILE A 122 -5.33 -4.86 10.98
C ILE A 122 -6.67 -4.14 11.03
N TYR A 123 -6.64 -2.84 11.25
CA TYR A 123 -7.82 -2.00 11.45
C TYR A 123 -7.88 -0.91 10.39
N PHE A 124 -9.05 -0.79 9.77
CA PHE A 124 -9.36 0.22 8.76
C PHE A 124 -10.45 1.14 9.30
N LYS A 125 -10.19 2.44 9.32
CA LYS A 125 -11.21 3.45 9.59
C LYS A 125 -11.88 3.83 8.28
N VAL A 126 -13.11 3.39 8.11
CA VAL A 126 -13.94 3.59 6.92
C VAL A 126 -15.05 4.57 7.27
N GLY A 127 -14.90 5.83 6.86
CA GLY A 127 -15.70 6.95 7.37
C GLY A 127 -15.72 6.98 8.91
N PHE A 128 -16.90 6.80 9.52
CA PHE A 128 -17.07 6.81 10.99
C PHE A 128 -16.91 5.44 11.66
N ILE A 129 -16.58 4.38 10.90
CA ILE A 129 -16.58 3.00 11.40
C ILE A 129 -15.16 2.44 11.41
N ASN A 130 -14.79 1.76 12.49
CA ASN A 130 -13.57 0.96 12.54
C ASN A 130 -13.87 -0.49 12.15
N LYS A 131 -13.08 -1.05 11.23
CA LYS A 131 -13.18 -2.44 10.77
C LYS A 131 -11.90 -3.19 11.09
N LYS A 132 -12.04 -4.29 11.81
CA LYS A 132 -10.99 -5.25 12.09
C LYS A 132 -10.99 -6.32 11.00
N LEU A 133 -9.84 -6.57 10.40
CA LEU A 133 -9.61 -7.59 9.38
C LEU A 133 -8.37 -8.41 9.74
N ASP A 134 -8.25 -9.57 9.11
CA ASP A 134 -7.07 -10.42 9.22
C ASP A 134 -5.92 -9.79 8.42
N VAL A 135 -4.72 -9.75 9.03
CA VAL A 135 -3.54 -9.15 8.41
C VAL A 135 -3.07 -9.95 7.18
N ASP A 136 -3.34 -11.26 7.15
CA ASP A 136 -2.85 -12.18 6.11
C ASP A 136 -3.34 -11.80 4.71
N GLN A 137 -4.53 -11.20 4.62
CA GLN A 137 -5.12 -10.72 3.37
C GLN A 137 -4.26 -9.65 2.68
N PHE A 138 -3.42 -8.96 3.44
CA PHE A 138 -2.64 -7.80 3.01
C PHE A 138 -1.13 -8.09 2.95
N GLN A 139 -0.69 -9.33 3.20
CA GLN A 139 0.73 -9.68 3.10
C GLN A 139 1.23 -9.80 1.65
N THR A 140 0.32 -10.00 0.71
CA THR A 140 0.63 -10.17 -0.71
C THR A 140 0.20 -8.94 -1.51
N VAL A 141 1.08 -8.47 -2.39
CA VAL A 141 0.76 -7.36 -3.30
C VAL A 141 -0.20 -7.86 -4.38
N HIS A 142 -1.33 -7.18 -4.53
CA HIS A 142 -2.40 -7.58 -5.44
C HIS A 142 -2.33 -6.83 -6.76
N SER A 143 -2.65 -7.53 -7.84
CA SER A 143 -2.68 -6.95 -9.18
C SER A 143 -3.89 -6.07 -9.44
N CYS A 144 -3.62 -4.97 -10.12
CA CYS A 144 -4.65 -4.03 -10.50
C CYS A 144 -5.64 -4.60 -11.52
N LYS A 145 -6.94 -4.36 -11.32
CA LYS A 145 -8.00 -4.70 -12.29
C LYS A 145 -8.62 -3.44 -12.89
N ASP A 146 -9.00 -3.56 -14.15
CA ASP A 146 -9.43 -2.43 -15.00
C ASP A 146 -10.91 -2.05 -14.83
N ASN A 147 -11.65 -2.73 -13.95
CA ASN A 147 -13.10 -2.66 -13.91
C ASN A 147 -13.70 -2.98 -12.53
N GLU A 148 -14.67 -2.15 -12.13
CA GLU A 148 -15.57 -2.32 -10.97
C GLU A 148 -16.41 -3.62 -11.07
N LEU A 149 -16.59 -4.11 -12.30
CA LEU A 149 -17.32 -5.32 -12.63
C LEU A 149 -16.35 -6.50 -12.73
N GLY A 150 -15.94 -7.00 -11.57
CA GLY A 150 -15.57 -8.40 -11.43
C GLY A 150 -16.81 -9.28 -11.57
N PHE A 151 -17.41 -9.34 -12.77
CA PHE A 151 -18.19 -10.54 -13.07
C PHE A 151 -17.19 -11.71 -13.05
N PRO A 152 -17.44 -12.79 -12.28
CA PRO A 152 -16.73 -14.03 -12.56
C PRO A 152 -16.99 -14.35 -14.03
N SER A 153 -16.01 -14.89 -14.73
CA SER A 153 -16.09 -15.32 -16.13
C SER A 153 -17.27 -16.29 -16.36
N LEU A 154 -18.49 -15.77 -16.41
CA LEU A 154 -19.75 -16.47 -16.71
C LEU A 154 -20.37 -15.95 -18.01
N LEU A 155 -19.53 -15.40 -18.87
CA LEU A 155 -19.75 -15.44 -20.32
C LEU A 155 -18.63 -16.27 -20.95
N LYS A 156 -18.43 -17.50 -20.46
CA LYS A 156 -18.03 -18.56 -21.39
C LYS A 156 -19.25 -18.79 -22.27
N VAL A 157 -19.31 -18.02 -23.36
CA VAL A 157 -20.28 -18.20 -24.44
C VAL A 157 -20.34 -19.70 -24.72
N PRO A 158 -21.47 -20.40 -24.51
CA PRO A 158 -21.59 -21.74 -25.03
C PRO A 158 -21.50 -21.61 -26.54
N THR A 159 -20.51 -22.29 -27.13
CA THR A 159 -20.42 -22.47 -28.58
C THR A 159 -21.80 -22.90 -29.06
N ALA A 160 -22.45 -22.03 -29.83
CA ALA A 160 -23.71 -22.34 -30.47
C ALA A 160 -23.44 -23.47 -31.48
N THR A 161 -23.75 -24.71 -31.10
CA THR A 161 -23.86 -25.82 -32.05
C THR A 161 -25.04 -25.49 -32.95
N ARG A 162 -24.77 -24.93 -34.13
CA ARG A 162 -25.76 -24.77 -35.19
C ARG A 162 -25.99 -26.14 -35.81
N GLU A 163 -26.89 -26.92 -35.21
CA GLU A 163 -27.61 -27.92 -35.99
C GLU A 163 -29.02 -27.39 -36.20
N LEU A 164 -29.19 -26.74 -37.36
CA LEU A 164 -30.49 -26.44 -37.92
C LEU A 164 -30.97 -27.73 -38.60
N PRO A 165 -31.98 -28.45 -38.10
CA PRO A 165 -32.61 -29.48 -38.90
C PRO A 165 -33.32 -28.77 -40.06
N THR A 166 -32.83 -29.03 -41.26
CA THR A 166 -33.48 -28.69 -42.52
C THR A 166 -34.89 -29.24 -42.52
N LEU A 167 -35.86 -28.34 -42.63
CA LEU A 167 -37.23 -28.62 -43.04
C LEU A 167 -37.23 -29.28 -44.44
N LEU A 168 -38.03 -30.36 -44.55
CA LEU A 168 -38.71 -30.88 -45.75
C LEU A 168 -37.85 -31.52 -46.85
N THR A 169 -38.02 -32.83 -47.02
CA THR A 169 -38.26 -33.46 -48.34
C THR A 169 -39.02 -34.78 -48.16
N GLU A 170 -40.19 -34.83 -48.80
CA GLU A 170 -41.05 -35.97 -49.20
C GLU A 170 -41.63 -36.93 -48.16
#